data_AF-A0A538L2G6-F1
#
_entry.id   AF-A0A538L2G6-F1
#
_cell.length_a   1.000
_cell.length_b   1.000
_cell.length_c   1.000
_cell.angle_alpha   90.00
_cell.angle_beta   90.00
_cell.angle_gamma   90.00
#
_symmetry.space_group_name_H-M   'P 1'
#
loop_
_entity.id
_entity.type
_entity.pdbx_description
1 polymer ?
#
loop_
_entity_poly.entity_id
_entity_poly.type
_entity_poly.pdbx_seq_one_letter_code
_entity_poly.pdbx_strand_id
1 'polypeptide(L)'
;MSVVRPGNAEVTRVPLCHTRHGVEFRLLGRLEVDADGVDLTPVRPKQRALLALLLLRAGEVVSIDELVEGLWGLRPPDTAQKALHGHISALRKRLGAEDPA
;
A
#
# COMPACT_ATOMS: atom_id res chain seq x y z
N MET A 1 -24.14 8.21 -16.14
CA MET A 1 -23.83 9.21 -15.10
C MET A 1 -22.68 8.69 -14.24
N SER A 2 -21.44 9.02 -14.61
CA SER A 2 -20.30 8.96 -13.70
C SER A 2 -19.32 10.02 -14.19
N VAL A 3 -19.39 11.18 -13.55
CA VAL A 3 -18.38 12.24 -13.65
C VAL A 3 -17.49 12.02 -12.44
N VAL A 4 -16.26 11.58 -12.67
CA VAL A 4 -15.15 11.85 -11.77
C VAL A 4 -14.11 12.57 -12.61
N ARG A 5 -14.11 13.89 -12.44
CA ARG A 5 -13.13 14.80 -13.03
C ARG A 5 -11.80 14.74 -12.28
N PRO A 6 -10.69 15.06 -12.98
CA PRO A 6 -9.33 15.01 -12.47
C PRO A 6 -9.03 16.23 -11.58
N GLY A 7 -8.14 16.08 -10.61
CA GLY A 7 -7.80 17.16 -9.67
C GLY A 7 -6.54 16.87 -8.85
N ASN A 8 -5.40 17.10 -9.50
CA ASN A 8 -4.14 17.66 -9.00
C ASN A 8 -3.55 17.15 -7.68
N ALA A 9 -2.47 16.38 -7.83
CA ALA A 9 -1.21 16.71 -7.17
C ALA A 9 -0.11 16.59 -8.23
N GLU A 10 0.39 17.73 -8.71
CA GLU A 10 1.65 17.79 -9.43
C GLU A 10 2.76 17.32 -8.49
N VAL A 11 3.01 16.02 -8.49
CA VAL A 11 4.29 15.48 -8.05
C VAL A 11 5.29 16.01 -9.07
N THR A 12 6.05 17.04 -8.69
CA THR A 12 7.11 17.62 -9.51
C THR A 12 8.09 16.50 -9.87
N ARG A 13 7.90 15.94 -11.08
CA ARG A 13 8.83 14.98 -11.67
C ARG A 13 10.12 15.73 -11.98
N VAL A 14 11.10 15.57 -11.11
CA VAL A 14 12.50 15.76 -11.50
C VAL A 14 12.87 14.55 -12.35
N PRO A 15 13.20 14.70 -13.65
CA PRO A 15 13.60 13.58 -14.47
C PRO A 15 15.02 13.17 -14.07
N LEU A 16 15.13 12.25 -13.11
CA LEU A 16 16.38 11.51 -12.92
C LEU A 16 16.40 10.43 -14.01
N CYS A 17 17.37 10.52 -14.91
CA CYS A 17 17.61 9.68 -16.09
C CYS A 17 17.97 8.23 -15.77
N HIS A 18 17.25 7.58 -14.86
CA HIS A 18 17.48 6.21 -14.48
C HIS A 18 16.37 5.32 -15.03
N THR A 19 16.72 4.25 -15.71
CA THR A 19 15.80 3.16 -16.03
C THR A 19 15.58 2.36 -14.75
N ARG A 20 14.86 2.92 -13.76
CA ARG A 20 14.51 2.18 -12.54
C ARG A 20 13.07 1.72 -12.69
N HIS A 21 12.90 0.40 -12.81
CA HIS A 21 11.67 -0.24 -12.43
C HIS A 21 11.44 0.07 -10.95
N GLY A 22 10.47 0.93 -10.64
CA GLY A 22 10.36 1.58 -9.34
C GLY A 22 8.93 1.59 -8.85
N VAL A 23 8.73 1.19 -7.60
CA VAL A 23 7.43 1.31 -6.94
C VAL A 23 7.36 2.66 -6.22
N GLU A 24 6.43 3.52 -6.63
CA GLU A 24 6.13 4.81 -6.03
C GLU A 24 4.90 4.72 -5.11
N PHE A 25 5.01 5.28 -3.90
CA PHE A 25 3.91 5.32 -2.93
C PHE A 25 3.55 6.77 -2.62
N ARG A 26 2.26 7.11 -2.71
CA ARG A 26 1.73 8.44 -2.37
C ARG A 26 0.78 8.31 -1.19
N LEU A 27 1.11 8.99 -0.08
CA LEU A 27 0.42 8.84 1.22
C LEU A 27 -0.23 10.14 1.74
N LEU A 28 0.24 11.32 1.31
CA LEU A 28 -0.24 12.64 1.75
C LEU A 28 -1.57 13.03 1.07
N GLY A 29 -2.52 12.11 1.07
CA GLY A 29 -3.77 12.18 0.34
C GLY A 29 -4.41 10.80 0.28
N ARG A 30 -5.03 10.47 -0.85
CA ARG A 30 -5.48 9.10 -1.09
C ARG A 30 -4.25 8.22 -1.25
N LEU A 31 -4.20 7.10 -0.51
CA LEU A 31 -3.12 6.12 -0.68
C LEU A 31 -3.14 5.61 -2.12
N GLU A 32 -2.06 5.86 -2.84
CA GLU A 32 -1.85 5.41 -4.22
C GLU A 32 -0.52 4.68 -4.33
N VAL A 33 -0.51 3.61 -5.11
CA VAL A 33 0.69 2.81 -5.40
C VAL A 33 0.80 2.70 -6.90
N ASP A 34 1.93 3.09 -7.45
CA ASP A 34 2.26 2.96 -8.86
C ASP A 34 3.54 2.15 -9.00
N ALA A 35 3.55 1.18 -9.89
CA ALA A 35 4.78 0.50 -10.30
C ALA A 35 4.88 0.60 -11.82
N ASP A 36 5.88 1.33 -12.30
CA ASP A 36 6.14 1.48 -13.73
C ASP A 36 4.92 1.95 -14.55
N GLY A 37 4.10 2.83 -13.97
CA GLY A 37 2.87 3.35 -14.57
C GLY A 37 1.64 2.45 -14.42
N VAL A 38 1.76 1.33 -13.68
CA VAL A 38 0.65 0.45 -13.32
C VAL A 38 0.14 0.79 -11.93
N ASP A 39 -1.14 1.16 -11.83
CA ASP A 39 -1.81 1.38 -10.55
C ASP A 39 -2.00 0.05 -9.80
N LEU A 40 -1.26 -0.13 -8.71
CA LEU A 40 -1.31 -1.28 -7.81
C LEU A 40 -2.08 -0.99 -6.52
N THR A 41 -2.78 0.14 -6.45
CA THR A 41 -3.47 0.58 -5.24
C THR A 41 -4.46 -0.49 -4.72
N PRO A 42 -4.36 -0.91 -3.46
CA PRO A 42 -5.29 -1.87 -2.89
C PRO A 42 -6.74 -1.35 -2.90
N VAL A 43 -7.66 -2.16 -3.43
CA VAL A 43 -9.10 -1.79 -3.48
C VAL A 43 -9.75 -1.93 -2.11
N ARG A 44 -9.27 -2.85 -1.27
CA ARG A 44 -9.87 -3.11 0.05
C ARG A 44 -9.36 -2.11 1.09
N PRO A 45 -10.25 -1.45 1.87
CA PRO A 45 -9.84 -0.47 2.88
C PRO A 45 -8.83 -1.00 3.91
N LYS A 46 -9.01 -2.23 4.39
CA LYS A 46 -8.08 -2.85 5.36
C LYS A 46 -6.70 -3.15 4.76
N GLN A 47 -6.62 -3.50 3.48
CA GLN A 47 -5.34 -3.69 2.79
C GLN A 47 -4.62 -2.35 2.58
N ARG A 48 -5.37 -1.28 2.27
CA ARG A 48 -4.82 0.07 2.21
C ARG A 48 -4.31 0.54 3.57
N ALA A 49 -5.09 0.36 4.63
CA ALA A 49 -4.68 0.73 5.98
C ALA A 49 -3.42 -0.03 6.41
N LEU A 50 -3.35 -1.34 6.11
CA LEU A 50 -2.15 -2.14 6.36
C LEU A 50 -0.94 -1.62 5.59
N LEU A 51 -1.10 -1.33 4.29
CA LEU A 51 -0.02 -0.80 3.49
C LEU A 51 0.45 0.58 4.01
N ALA A 52 -0.49 1.48 4.33
CA ALA A 52 -0.17 2.78 4.92
C ALA A 52 0.60 2.62 6.25
N LEU A 53 0.18 1.72 7.12
CA LEU A 53 0.85 1.48 8.40
C LEU A 53 2.27 0.94 8.20
N LEU A 54 2.47 0.02 7.25
CA LEU A 54 3.79 -0.48 6.88
C LEU A 54 4.67 0.60 6.25
N LEU A 55 4.11 1.49 5.43
CA LEU A 55 4.85 2.60 4.82
C LEU A 55 5.26 3.66 5.85
N LEU A 56 4.43 3.92 6.87
CA LEU A 56 4.78 4.80 7.98
C LEU A 56 5.93 4.25 8.84
N ARG A 57 6.15 2.92 8.80
CA ARG A 57 7.22 2.20 9.51
C ARG A 57 8.18 1.52 8.54
N ALA A 58 8.40 2.13 7.37
CA ALA A 58 9.22 1.53 6.33
C ALA A 58 10.66 1.29 6.82
N GLY A 59 11.14 0.05 6.67
CA GLY A 59 12.49 -0.35 7.11
C GLY A 59 12.57 -0.86 8.56
N GLU A 60 11.45 -0.87 9.30
CA GLU A 60 11.38 -1.41 10.66
C GLU A 60 10.68 -2.78 10.70
N VAL A 61 11.02 -3.61 11.69
CA VAL A 61 10.29 -4.84 11.99
C VAL A 61 9.08 -4.48 12.85
N VAL A 62 7.88 -4.64 12.29
CA VAL A 62 6.61 -4.41 13.01
C VAL A 62 6.04 -5.76 13.47
N SER A 63 5.65 -5.85 14.74
CA SER A 63 5.08 -7.08 15.29
C SER A 63 3.64 -7.34 14.78
N ILE A 64 3.20 -8.59 14.86
CA ILE A 64 1.82 -8.96 14.50
C ILE A 64 0.81 -8.22 15.38
N ASP A 65 1.09 -8.07 16.67
CA ASP A 65 0.18 -7.45 17.62
C ASP A 65 0.02 -5.95 17.34
N GLU A 66 1.11 -5.23 17.03
CA GLU A 66 1.06 -3.83 16.60
C GLU A 66 0.28 -3.65 15.28
N LEU A 67 0.45 -4.57 14.33
CA LEU A 67 -0.33 -4.56 13.09
C LEU A 67 -1.82 -4.79 13.35
N VAL A 68 -2.15 -5.72 14.27
CA VAL A 68 -3.53 -6.01 14.65
C VAL A 68 -4.16 -4.81 15.35
N GLU A 69 -3.46 -4.21 16.31
CA GLU A 69 -3.90 -3.01 17.01
C GLU A 69 -4.08 -1.84 16.03
N GLY A 70 -3.13 -1.62 15.13
CA GLY A 70 -3.22 -0.56 14.12
C GLY A 70 -4.38 -0.76 13.13
N LEU A 71 -4.73 -2.01 12.78
CA LEU A 71 -5.83 -2.29 11.87
C LEU A 71 -7.20 -2.28 12.53
N TRP A 72 -7.34 -2.86 13.72
CA TRP A 72 -8.64 -3.12 14.36
C TRP A 72 -8.84 -2.33 15.67
N GLY A 73 -7.81 -1.66 16.17
CA GLY A 73 -7.85 -0.93 17.44
C GLY A 73 -8.16 -1.86 18.62
N LEU A 74 -8.96 -1.36 19.56
CA LEU A 74 -9.31 -2.07 20.79
C LEU A 74 -10.30 -3.24 20.62
N ARG A 75 -10.77 -3.50 19.39
CA ARG A 75 -11.75 -4.58 19.11
C ARG A 75 -11.30 -5.46 17.95
N PRO A 76 -10.18 -6.20 18.08
CA PRO A 76 -9.79 -7.20 17.11
C PRO A 76 -10.77 -8.39 17.12
N PRO A 77 -11.14 -8.95 15.97
CA PRO A 77 -11.83 -10.24 15.93
C PRO A 77 -10.88 -11.37 16.37
N ASP A 78 -11.43 -12.50 16.85
CA ASP A 78 -10.63 -13.68 17.22
C ASP A 78 -9.79 -14.23 16.06
N THR A 79 -10.19 -13.91 14.82
CA THR A 79 -9.49 -14.29 13.59
C THR A 79 -8.56 -13.20 13.05
N ALA A 80 -8.24 -12.17 13.82
CA ALA A 80 -7.45 -11.01 13.37
C ALA A 80 -6.09 -11.41 12.78
N GLN A 81 -5.35 -12.30 13.45
CA GLN A 81 -4.06 -12.78 12.95
C GLN A 81 -4.21 -13.51 11.61
N LYS A 82 -5.21 -14.39 11.49
CA LYS A 82 -5.50 -15.10 10.23
C LYS A 82 -5.88 -14.13 9.11
N ALA A 83 -6.71 -13.13 9.41
CA ALA A 83 -7.08 -12.08 8.47
C ALA A 83 -5.87 -11.23 8.05
N LEU A 84 -5.00 -10.89 9.00
CA LEU A 84 -3.75 -10.17 8.75
C LEU A 84 -2.86 -10.93 7.76
N HIS A 85 -2.60 -12.21 7.98
CA HIS A 85 -1.82 -13.03 7.05
C HIS A 85 -2.44 -13.06 5.64
N GLY A 86 -3.78 -13.10 5.55
CA GLY A 86 -4.49 -12.99 4.27
C GLY A 86 -4.30 -11.63 3.59
N HIS A 87 -4.32 -10.54 4.36
CA HIS A 87 -4.03 -9.19 3.84
C HIS A 87 -2.57 -9.05 3.39
N ILE A 88 -1.61 -9.54 4.17
CA ILE A 88 -0.17 -9.55 3.80
C ILE A 88 0.05 -10.35 2.51
N SER A 89 -0.52 -11.55 2.43
CA SER A 89 -0.39 -12.40 1.22
C SER A 89 -0.98 -11.71 -0.01
N ALA A 90 -2.12 -11.05 0.13
CA ALA A 90 -2.73 -10.30 -0.97
C ALA A 90 -1.94 -9.05 -1.36
N LEU A 91 -1.31 -8.36 -0.40
CA LEU A 91 -0.42 -7.23 -0.67
C LEU A 91 0.85 -7.70 -1.38
N ARG A 92 1.48 -8.78 -0.91
CA ARG A 92 2.66 -9.37 -1.56
C ARG A 92 2.37 -9.81 -2.99
N LYS A 93 1.20 -10.40 -3.26
CA LYS A 93 0.79 -10.77 -4.63
C LYS A 93 0.52 -9.55 -5.53
N ARG A 94 0.14 -8.42 -4.96
CA ARG A 94 -0.12 -7.19 -5.72
C ARG A 94 1.15 -6.39 -5.98
N LEU A 95 2.03 -6.30 -4.98
CA LEU A 95 3.26 -5.50 -5.02
C LEU A 95 4.45 -6.30 -5.56
N GLY A 96 4.48 -7.61 -5.29
CA GLY A 96 5.41 -8.54 -5.89
C GLY A 96 4.88 -8.99 -7.25
N ALA A 97 4.95 -8.09 -8.23
CA ALA A 97 5.40 -8.56 -9.52
C ALA A 97 6.83 -9.05 -9.27
N GLU A 98 7.05 -10.36 -9.41
CA GLU A 98 8.40 -10.89 -9.56
C GLU A 98 9.16 -9.99 -10.52
N ASP A 99 10.37 -9.61 -10.12
CA ASP A 99 11.42 -9.13 -11.01
C ASP A 99 11.37 -10.00 -12.28
N PRO A 100 11.01 -9.49 -13.47
CA PRO A 100 11.22 -10.23 -14.70
C PRO A 100 12.72 -10.18 -14.98
N ALA A 101 13.47 -11.03 -14.27
CA ALA A 101 14.84 -11.40 -14.61
C ALA A 101 14.82 -12.60 -15.56
#